data_AF-A0A285T543-F1
#
_entry.id   AF-A0A285T543-F1
#
_cell.length_a   1.000
_cell.length_b   1.000
_cell.length_c   1.000
_cell.angle_alpha   90.00
_cell.angle_beta   90.00
_cell.angle_gamma   90.00
#
_symmetry.space_group_name_H-M   'P 1'
#
loop_
_entity.id
_entity.type
_entity.pdbx_description
1 polymer ?
#
loop_
_entity_poly.entity_id
_entity_poly.type
_entity_poly.pdbx_seq_one_letter_code
_entity_poly.pdbx_strand_id
1 'polypeptide(L)'
;MKKRLLGVVLVMAVSMSLVGCKSSDYKEAIKLEEQGDYSGALELFNGIPDYKDSSDHITYCSDMDSAITAYEDAKTQLEALNAELQTKIDDATALTTSGTPLDETLITTLETKISEAKAAKADVLDMPETAEEINQAAETMNATDYTTVMGNLDSAYTDLDTSIKQYALVDNPTEAFVIERLGNVEDIVDISAVTEDNDPNGHLGKAGGYTAQIYFSNVNINQGSVSGSTVIEKGTDCGGSIEVYSSVEDATTRETYLAAFDGGIFASGSHTIVGTCLIRTSDKLTASQQKEFEAAIIEALTALE
;
A
#
# COMPACT_ATOMS: atom_id res chain seq x y z
N MET A 1 3.01 3.68 37.46
CA MET A 1 4.24 3.88 38.27
C MET A 1 5.40 3.44 37.37
N LYS A 2 6.40 4.23 36.96
CA LYS A 2 6.89 5.56 37.28
C LYS A 2 7.01 6.36 35.97
N LYS A 3 6.43 7.56 35.91
CA LYS A 3 6.65 8.52 34.82
C LYS A 3 7.99 9.22 35.12
N ARG A 4 8.94 9.21 34.18
CA ARG A 4 10.11 10.09 34.23
C ARG A 4 9.79 11.34 33.41
N LEU A 5 9.80 12.46 34.13
CA LEU A 5 9.50 13.80 33.66
C LEU A 5 10.74 14.29 32.89
N LEU A 6 10.65 14.51 31.58
CA LEU A 6 11.65 15.28 30.85
C LEU A 6 11.41 16.76 31.20
N GLY A 7 12.28 17.29 32.08
CA GLY A 7 12.30 18.69 32.43
C GLY A 7 13.08 19.47 31.38
N VAL A 8 12.39 20.31 30.62
CA VAL A 8 12.97 21.39 29.82
C VAL A 8 13.61 22.39 30.79
N VAL A 9 14.94 22.46 30.81
CA VAL A 9 15.67 23.49 31.57
C VAL A 9 15.90 24.68 30.64
N LEU A 10 15.13 25.74 30.89
CA LEU A 10 15.30 27.07 30.33
C LEU A 10 16.62 27.67 30.87
N VAL A 11 17.62 27.79 30.02
CA VAL A 11 18.89 28.45 30.37
C VAL A 11 18.65 29.96 30.44
N MET A 12 18.51 30.50 31.66
CA MET A 12 18.69 31.93 31.90
C MET A 12 20.19 32.25 31.81
N ALA A 13 20.55 33.00 30.78
CA ALA A 13 21.86 33.63 30.66
C ALA A 13 22.07 34.62 31.83
N VAL A 14 22.82 34.20 32.84
CA VAL A 14 23.38 35.08 33.87
C VAL A 14 24.80 35.43 33.44
N SER A 15 24.95 36.60 32.83
CA SER A 15 26.25 37.22 32.58
C SER A 15 26.84 37.72 33.92
N MET A 16 27.68 36.91 34.56
CA MET A 16 28.56 37.37 35.64
C MET A 16 30.01 37.31 35.17
N SER A 17 30.59 38.50 34.96
CA SER A 17 32.02 38.70 34.80
C SER A 17 32.74 38.31 36.09
N LEU A 18 33.16 37.06 36.20
CA LEU A 18 33.95 36.55 37.32
C LEU A 18 35.44 36.73 37.01
N VAL A 19 36.06 37.68 37.72
CA VAL A 19 37.51 37.64 37.97
C VAL A 19 37.72 36.59 39.06
N GLY A 20 37.52 35.32 38.70
CA GLY A 20 37.69 34.15 39.54
C GLY A 20 39.17 33.82 39.74
N CYS A 21 39.52 33.24 40.88
CA CYS A 21 40.84 32.69 41.09
C CYS A 21 41.02 31.51 40.14
N LYS A 22 42.04 31.48 39.27
CA LYS A 22 42.25 30.44 38.23
C LYS A 22 42.13 28.99 38.73
N SER A 23 42.44 28.73 40.01
CA SER A 23 42.30 27.40 40.62
C SER A 23 40.87 27.00 40.97
N SER A 24 39.97 27.97 41.13
CA SER A 24 38.55 27.74 41.36
C SER A 24 37.87 27.33 40.06
N ASP A 25 38.17 28.04 38.98
CA ASP A 25 37.62 27.78 37.65
C ASP A 25 38.08 26.42 37.12
N TYR A 26 39.34 26.04 37.35
CA TYR A 26 39.85 24.70 37.04
C TYR A 26 39.07 23.58 37.75
N LYS A 27 38.80 23.74 39.05
CA LYS A 27 38.06 22.73 39.82
C LYS A 27 36.62 22.59 39.36
N GLU A 28 35.99 23.70 38.98
CA GLU A 28 34.64 23.67 38.45
C GLU A 28 34.61 23.03 37.06
N ALA A 29 35.61 23.29 36.20
CA ALA A 29 35.75 22.63 34.90
C ALA A 29 35.84 21.10 35.02
N ILE A 30 36.71 20.60 35.91
CA ILE A 30 36.81 19.15 36.20
C ILE A 30 35.48 18.59 36.70
N LYS A 31 34.77 19.33 37.56
CA LYS A 31 33.47 18.90 38.08
C LYS A 31 32.39 18.86 37.00
N LEU A 32 32.42 19.76 36.01
CA LEU A 32 31.53 19.72 34.85
C LEU A 32 31.87 18.53 33.96
N GLU A 33 33.16 18.28 33.70
CA GLU A 33 33.65 17.11 32.94
C GLU A 33 33.20 15.78 33.60
N GLU A 34 33.37 15.63 34.91
CA GLU A 34 32.91 14.45 35.67
C GLU A 34 31.38 14.27 35.67
N GLN A 35 30.63 15.34 35.39
CA GLN A 35 29.17 15.32 35.25
C GLN A 35 28.70 15.09 33.81
N GLY A 36 29.63 15.03 32.84
CA GLY A 36 29.33 14.92 31.41
C GLY A 36 28.91 16.23 30.75
N ASP A 37 29.04 17.37 31.42
CA ASP A 37 28.83 18.70 30.82
C ASP A 37 30.13 19.17 30.15
N TYR A 38 30.47 18.49 29.05
CA TYR A 38 31.71 18.74 28.30
C TYR A 38 31.74 20.13 27.66
N SER A 39 30.59 20.66 27.22
CA SER A 39 30.48 22.01 26.68
C SER A 39 30.81 23.08 27.74
N GLY A 40 30.22 22.95 28.93
CA GLY A 40 30.50 23.84 30.06
C GLY A 40 31.94 23.70 30.57
N ALA A 41 32.47 22.47 30.63
CA ALA A 41 33.87 22.23 30.99
C ALA A 41 34.84 22.86 29.98
N LEU A 42 34.55 22.75 28.68
CA LEU A 42 35.35 23.31 27.59
C LEU A 42 35.41 24.85 27.66
N GLU A 43 34.28 25.52 27.96
CA GLU A 43 34.23 26.97 28.13
C GLU A 43 35.17 27.43 29.27
N LEU A 44 35.13 26.72 30.41
CA LEU A 44 35.99 27.01 31.55
C LEU A 44 37.46 26.71 31.28
N PHE A 45 37.80 25.56 30.68
CA PHE A 45 39.18 25.19 30.38
C PHE A 45 39.86 26.14 29.38
N ASN A 46 39.13 26.62 28.36
CA ASN A 46 39.63 27.62 27.42
C ASN A 46 39.97 28.98 28.10
N GLY A 47 39.33 29.28 29.23
CA GLY A 47 39.62 30.47 30.04
C GLY A 47 40.88 30.38 30.91
N ILE A 48 41.50 29.21 31.05
CA ILE A 48 42.60 28.94 31.99
C ILE A 48 43.82 28.21 31.35
N PRO A 49 44.46 28.77 30.30
CA PRO A 49 45.53 28.10 29.56
C PRO A 49 46.84 27.85 30.34
N ASP A 50 46.91 28.27 31.61
CA ASP A 50 48.13 28.24 32.42
C ASP A 50 48.41 26.89 33.11
N TYR A 51 47.46 25.95 33.07
CA TYR A 51 47.64 24.62 33.63
C TYR A 51 48.20 23.66 32.58
N LYS A 52 49.12 22.78 33.01
CA LYS A 52 49.91 21.93 32.11
C LYS A 52 49.05 20.91 31.35
N ASP A 53 47.99 20.42 31.99
CA ASP A 53 47.06 19.39 31.52
C ASP A 53 45.79 19.97 30.88
N SER A 54 45.55 21.29 30.97
CA SER A 54 44.36 21.91 30.38
C SER A 54 44.21 21.65 28.88
N SER A 55 45.32 21.51 28.13
CA SER A 55 45.25 21.17 26.70
C SER A 55 44.65 19.78 26.44
N ASP A 56 44.95 18.80 27.29
CA ASP A 56 44.45 17.43 27.15
C ASP A 56 42.96 17.40 27.51
N HIS A 57 42.56 18.10 28.58
CA HIS A 57 41.16 18.26 28.98
C HIS A 57 40.32 19.01 27.92
N ILE A 58 40.86 20.06 27.31
CA ILE A 58 40.21 20.77 26.20
C ILE A 58 39.96 19.82 25.03
N THR A 59 40.96 19.03 24.66
CA THR A 59 40.84 18.07 23.54
C THR A 59 39.78 17.02 23.88
N TYR A 60 39.86 16.41 25.06
CA TYR A 60 38.90 15.40 25.51
C TYR A 60 37.47 15.94 25.56
N CYS A 61 37.24 17.11 26.18
CA CYS A 61 35.91 17.72 26.25
C CYS A 61 35.38 18.07 24.85
N SER A 62 36.24 18.60 23.96
CA SER A 62 35.86 18.93 22.59
C SER A 62 35.45 17.70 21.78
N ASP A 63 36.20 16.60 21.92
CA ASP A 63 35.90 15.34 21.22
C ASP A 63 34.60 14.72 21.73
N MET A 64 34.38 14.72 23.06
CA MET A 64 33.14 14.23 23.67
C MET A 64 31.92 15.09 23.28
N ASP A 65 32.02 16.41 23.36
CA ASP A 65 30.93 17.34 23.00
C ASP A 65 30.52 17.17 21.52
N SER A 66 31.50 17.03 20.64
CA SER A 66 31.27 16.79 19.21
C SER A 66 30.62 15.42 18.96
N ALA A 67 31.11 14.36 19.62
CA ALA A 67 30.56 13.01 19.47
C ALA A 67 29.11 12.91 19.99
N ILE A 68 28.83 13.51 21.15
CA ILE A 68 27.48 13.54 21.74
C ILE A 68 26.51 14.29 20.83
N THR A 69 26.94 15.44 20.28
CA THR A 69 26.13 16.20 19.32
C THR A 69 25.80 15.36 18.09
N ALA A 70 26.81 14.72 17.48
CA ALA A 70 26.60 13.85 16.32
C ALA A 70 25.68 12.65 16.62
N TYR A 71 25.78 12.08 17.83
CA TYR A 71 24.92 11.00 18.28
C TYR A 71 23.46 11.45 18.46
N GLU A 72 23.19 12.59 19.11
CA GLU A 72 21.82 13.08 19.28
C GLU A 72 21.17 13.46 17.95
N ASP A 73 21.95 14.02 17.01
CA ASP A 73 21.50 14.28 15.64
C ASP A 73 21.16 12.97 14.90
N ALA A 74 22.02 11.95 15.00
CA ALA A 74 21.82 10.64 14.38
C ALA A 74 20.61 9.90 14.98
N LYS A 75 20.46 9.94 16.30
CA LYS A 75 19.31 9.39 17.02
C LYS A 75 18.02 10.06 16.60
N THR A 76 17.99 11.39 16.53
CA THR A 76 16.81 12.15 16.09
C THR A 76 16.41 11.77 14.65
N GLN A 77 17.39 11.63 13.74
CA GLN A 77 17.16 11.20 12.37
C GLN A 77 16.61 9.77 12.29
N LEU A 78 17.20 8.83 13.03
CA LEU A 78 16.74 7.45 13.08
C LEU A 78 15.33 7.33 13.68
N GLU A 79 15.04 8.07 14.75
CA GLU A 79 13.68 8.12 15.34
C GLU A 79 12.65 8.63 14.34
N ALA A 80 12.98 9.66 13.55
CA ALA A 80 12.11 10.16 12.49
C ALA A 80 11.87 9.12 11.39
N LEU A 81 12.94 8.46 10.91
CA LEU A 81 12.84 7.37 9.91
C LEU A 81 12.00 6.19 10.42
N ASN A 82 12.20 5.80 11.68
CA ASN A 82 11.45 4.74 12.35
C ASN A 82 9.96 5.08 12.51
N ALA A 83 9.64 6.36 12.73
CA ALA A 83 8.26 6.83 12.82
C ALA A 83 7.58 6.85 11.44
N GLU A 84 8.29 7.27 10.40
CA GLU A 84 7.80 7.22 9.02
C GLU A 84 7.52 5.78 8.58
N LEU A 85 8.48 4.87 8.81
CA LEU A 85 8.31 3.45 8.50
C LEU A 85 7.12 2.84 9.25
N GLN A 86 6.95 3.22 10.52
CA GLN A 86 5.82 2.75 11.33
C GLN A 86 4.48 3.21 10.76
N THR A 87 4.39 4.47 10.33
CA THR A 87 3.16 5.01 9.73
C THR A 87 2.75 4.19 8.50
N LYS A 88 3.71 3.90 7.60
CA LYS A 88 3.46 3.07 6.41
C LYS A 88 3.06 1.64 6.78
N ILE A 89 3.70 1.05 7.79
CA ILE A 89 3.33 -0.28 8.31
C ILE A 89 1.88 -0.29 8.82
N ASP A 90 1.47 0.75 9.55
CA ASP A 90 0.14 0.85 10.13
C ASP A 90 -0.92 1.01 9.03
N ASP A 91 -0.68 1.89 8.06
CA ASP A 91 -1.55 2.09 6.90
C ASP A 91 -1.71 0.80 6.08
N ALA A 92 -0.59 0.12 5.79
CA ALA A 92 -0.60 -1.16 5.08
C ALA A 92 -1.33 -2.26 5.87
N THR A 93 -1.14 -2.32 7.19
CA THR A 93 -1.84 -3.28 8.05
C THR A 93 -3.35 -3.01 8.07
N ALA A 94 -3.78 -1.76 8.02
CA ALA A 94 -5.20 -1.44 7.93
C ALA A 94 -5.79 -1.89 6.58
N LEU A 95 -5.06 -1.69 5.48
CA LEU A 95 -5.51 -2.01 4.13
C LEU A 95 -5.83 -3.51 3.94
N THR A 96 -5.07 -4.42 4.58
CA THR A 96 -5.28 -5.88 4.43
C THR A 96 -6.65 -6.37 4.88
N THR A 97 -7.42 -5.54 5.59
CA THR A 97 -8.77 -5.86 6.08
C THR A 97 -9.85 -4.91 5.56
N SER A 98 -9.50 -4.00 4.63
CA SER A 98 -10.36 -2.87 4.24
C SER A 98 -11.43 -3.21 3.20
N GLY A 99 -11.28 -4.30 2.46
CA GLY A 99 -12.22 -4.73 1.42
C GLY A 99 -11.78 -6.00 0.72
N THR A 100 -12.61 -6.45 -0.22
CA THR A 100 -12.31 -7.61 -1.07
C THR A 100 -11.53 -7.14 -2.30
N PRO A 101 -10.30 -7.62 -2.53
CA PRO A 101 -9.57 -7.35 -3.77
C PRO A 101 -10.04 -8.23 -4.92
N LEU A 102 -9.77 -7.80 -6.15
CA LEU A 102 -9.97 -8.64 -7.34
C LEU A 102 -8.94 -9.79 -7.41
N ASP A 103 -7.73 -9.55 -6.88
CA ASP A 103 -6.69 -10.57 -6.70
C ASP A 103 -6.40 -10.74 -5.20
N GLU A 104 -6.94 -11.81 -4.61
CA GLU A 104 -6.76 -12.13 -3.19
C GLU A 104 -5.30 -12.41 -2.81
N THR A 105 -4.44 -12.79 -3.75
CA THR A 105 -3.03 -13.08 -3.47
C THR A 105 -2.23 -11.83 -3.09
N LEU A 106 -2.73 -10.64 -3.42
CA LEU A 106 -2.12 -9.37 -3.06
C LEU A 106 -2.18 -9.08 -1.56
N ILE A 107 -3.15 -9.65 -0.84
CA ILE A 107 -3.21 -9.54 0.63
C ILE A 107 -1.97 -10.19 1.24
N THR A 108 -1.69 -11.45 0.89
CA THR A 108 -0.50 -12.17 1.38
C THR A 108 0.81 -11.50 0.95
N THR A 109 0.83 -10.94 -0.26
CA THR A 109 1.97 -10.15 -0.75
C THR A 109 2.22 -8.94 0.15
N LEU A 110 1.18 -8.16 0.49
CA LEU A 110 1.30 -7.01 1.38
C LEU A 110 1.67 -7.42 2.81
N GLU A 111 1.08 -8.48 3.36
CA GLU A 111 1.44 -9.03 4.68
C GLU A 111 2.91 -9.43 4.78
N THR A 112 3.45 -9.99 3.69
CA THR A 112 4.88 -10.31 3.59
C THR A 112 5.72 -9.04 3.64
N LYS A 113 5.36 -7.99 2.88
CA LYS A 113 6.08 -6.71 2.89
C LYS A 113 5.97 -5.95 4.21
N ILE A 114 4.82 -6.02 4.88
CA ILE A 114 4.66 -5.53 6.25
C ILE A 114 5.63 -6.25 7.21
N SER A 115 5.79 -7.56 7.08
CA SER A 115 6.67 -8.35 7.94
C SER A 115 8.15 -8.03 7.70
N GLU A 116 8.55 -7.89 6.43
CA GLU A 116 9.89 -7.42 6.04
C GLU A 116 10.18 -6.02 6.60
N ALA A 117 9.22 -5.10 6.49
CA ALA A 117 9.35 -3.74 7.02
C ALA A 117 9.48 -3.70 8.55
N LYS A 118 8.68 -4.51 9.26
CA LYS A 118 8.79 -4.65 10.72
C LYS A 118 10.16 -5.19 11.14
N ALA A 119 10.72 -6.14 10.39
CA ALA A 119 12.03 -6.72 10.67
C ALA A 119 13.19 -5.78 10.33
N ALA A 120 13.01 -4.86 9.38
CA ALA A 120 14.03 -3.87 9.00
C ALA A 120 14.14 -2.70 10.00
N LYS A 121 13.09 -2.46 10.80
CA LYS A 121 13.07 -1.40 11.81
C LYS A 121 14.26 -1.57 12.77
N ALA A 122 15.07 -0.51 12.89
CA ALA A 122 16.33 -0.52 13.60
C ALA A 122 16.14 0.03 15.01
N ASP A 123 16.83 -0.57 15.96
CA ASP A 123 16.83 -0.10 17.34
C ASP A 123 17.72 1.14 17.48
N VAL A 124 17.28 2.08 18.31
CA VAL A 124 18.11 3.22 18.72
C VAL A 124 19.19 2.68 19.66
N LEU A 125 20.46 2.85 19.29
CA LEU A 125 21.59 2.37 20.08
C LEU A 125 21.73 3.20 21.35
N ASP A 126 22.00 2.56 22.50
CA ASP A 126 22.37 3.27 23.73
C ASP A 126 23.69 4.03 23.53
N MET A 127 23.82 5.21 24.13
CA MET A 127 25.03 6.04 24.04
C MET A 127 26.20 5.40 24.81
N PRO A 128 27.35 5.10 24.16
CA PRO A 128 28.55 4.60 24.81
C PRO A 128 29.27 5.64 25.67
N GLU A 129 30.36 5.24 26.34
CA GLU A 129 31.11 6.09 27.27
C GLU A 129 32.27 6.87 26.61
N THR A 130 32.84 6.37 25.51
CA THR A 130 33.99 7.00 24.85
C THR A 130 33.60 7.72 23.57
N ALA A 131 34.24 8.86 23.25
CA ALA A 131 33.96 9.63 22.04
C ALA A 131 34.07 8.79 20.75
N GLU A 132 35.05 7.88 20.69
CA GLU A 132 35.23 6.98 19.55
C GLU A 132 34.03 6.03 19.37
N GLU A 133 33.58 5.38 20.44
CA GLU A 133 32.43 4.47 20.40
C GLU A 133 31.12 5.23 20.16
N ILE A 134 30.96 6.43 20.73
CA ILE A 134 29.80 7.31 20.49
C ILE A 134 29.70 7.65 19.00
N ASN A 135 30.81 8.05 18.37
CA ASN A 135 30.84 8.32 16.94
C ASN A 135 30.49 7.08 16.11
N GLN A 136 31.00 5.89 16.46
CA GLN A 136 30.63 4.64 15.77
C GLN A 136 29.13 4.30 15.89
N ALA A 137 28.53 4.55 17.06
CA ALA A 137 27.08 4.39 17.25
C ALA A 137 26.30 5.38 16.37
N ALA A 138 26.72 6.65 16.32
CA ALA A 138 26.12 7.67 15.46
C ALA A 138 26.22 7.30 13.98
N GLU A 139 27.39 6.85 13.50
CA GLU A 139 27.61 6.38 12.13
C GLU A 139 26.71 5.17 11.80
N THR A 140 26.59 4.22 12.71
CA THR A 140 25.72 3.04 12.51
C THR A 140 24.25 3.44 12.37
N MET A 141 23.75 4.35 13.21
CA MET A 141 22.37 4.85 13.11
C MET A 141 22.16 5.62 11.81
N ASN A 142 23.09 6.50 11.44
CA ASN A 142 23.03 7.29 10.19
C ASN A 142 23.14 6.43 8.92
N ALA A 143 23.72 5.24 9.00
CA ALA A 143 23.78 4.30 7.88
C ALA A 143 22.44 3.59 7.61
N THR A 144 21.44 3.77 8.49
CA THR A 144 20.10 3.18 8.30
C THR A 144 19.39 3.82 7.11
N ASP A 145 18.94 2.99 6.17
CA ASP A 145 18.19 3.42 4.99
C ASP A 145 16.97 2.51 4.77
N TYR A 146 15.78 3.10 4.77
CA TYR A 146 14.52 2.40 4.50
C TYR A 146 13.97 2.62 3.10
N THR A 147 14.69 3.32 2.22
CA THR A 147 14.20 3.68 0.88
C THR A 147 13.69 2.46 0.10
N THR A 148 14.45 1.37 0.09
CA THR A 148 14.04 0.13 -0.61
C THR A 148 12.86 -0.56 0.09
N VAL A 149 12.89 -0.62 1.43
CA VAL A 149 11.84 -1.29 2.22
C VAL A 149 10.51 -0.55 2.09
N MET A 150 10.52 0.78 2.24
CA MET A 150 9.35 1.63 2.05
C MET A 150 8.84 1.57 0.61
N GLY A 151 9.72 1.62 -0.39
CA GLY A 151 9.32 1.51 -1.79
C GLY A 151 8.61 0.19 -2.11
N ASN A 152 9.13 -0.93 -1.60
CA ASN A 152 8.48 -2.23 -1.75
C ASN A 152 7.12 -2.30 -1.04
N LEU A 153 7.02 -1.70 0.15
CA LEU A 153 5.78 -1.65 0.92
C LEU A 153 4.73 -0.78 0.21
N ASP A 154 5.12 0.40 -0.30
CA ASP A 154 4.26 1.33 -1.03
C ASP A 154 3.76 0.72 -2.35
N SER A 155 4.61 -0.01 -3.07
CA SER A 155 4.20 -0.74 -4.28
C SER A 155 3.14 -1.78 -3.95
N ALA A 156 3.40 -2.66 -2.97
CA ALA A 156 2.45 -3.69 -2.57
C ALA A 156 1.14 -3.11 -2.01
N TYR A 157 1.22 -1.98 -1.30
CA TYR A 157 0.05 -1.23 -0.85
C TYR A 157 -0.78 -0.77 -2.04
N THR A 158 -0.13 -0.13 -3.02
CA THR A 158 -0.79 0.44 -4.21
C THR A 158 -1.44 -0.65 -5.05
N ASP A 159 -0.77 -1.80 -5.21
CA ASP A 159 -1.31 -2.95 -5.94
C ASP A 159 -2.59 -3.48 -5.27
N LEU A 160 -2.57 -3.68 -3.94
CA LEU A 160 -3.74 -4.14 -3.20
C LEU A 160 -4.89 -3.11 -3.21
N ASP A 161 -4.58 -1.84 -2.95
CA ASP A 161 -5.57 -0.75 -2.94
C ASP A 161 -6.23 -0.60 -4.32
N THR A 162 -5.45 -0.69 -5.40
CA THR A 162 -5.96 -0.72 -6.77
C THR A 162 -6.90 -1.91 -6.97
N SER A 163 -6.47 -3.11 -6.58
CA SER A 163 -7.28 -4.32 -6.73
C SER A 163 -8.60 -4.27 -5.96
N ILE A 164 -8.62 -3.68 -4.76
CA ILE A 164 -9.85 -3.44 -3.97
C ILE A 164 -10.79 -2.47 -4.70
N LYS A 165 -10.25 -1.36 -5.24
CA LYS A 165 -11.05 -0.40 -6.00
C LYS A 165 -11.62 -1.02 -7.27
N GLN A 166 -10.86 -1.86 -7.95
CA GLN A 166 -11.31 -2.59 -9.14
C GLN A 166 -12.44 -3.57 -8.81
N TYR A 167 -12.33 -4.32 -7.73
CA TYR A 167 -13.39 -5.23 -7.29
C TYR A 167 -14.71 -4.49 -7.03
N ALA A 168 -14.65 -3.31 -6.40
CA ALA A 168 -15.84 -2.51 -6.13
C ALA A 168 -16.62 -2.09 -7.39
N LEU A 169 -15.96 -2.02 -8.56
CA LEU A 169 -16.62 -1.74 -9.84
C LEU A 169 -17.43 -2.93 -10.38
N VAL A 170 -17.13 -4.15 -9.92
CA VAL A 170 -17.73 -5.41 -10.38
C VAL A 170 -18.47 -6.15 -9.25
N ASP A 171 -18.66 -5.49 -8.11
CA ASP A 171 -19.49 -5.95 -6.99
C ASP A 171 -20.91 -5.40 -7.12
N ASN A 172 -21.78 -6.22 -7.70
CA ASN A 172 -23.16 -5.97 -8.10
C ASN A 172 -23.35 -4.60 -8.80
N PRO A 173 -22.62 -4.31 -9.90
CA PRO A 173 -22.75 -3.05 -10.61
C PRO A 173 -24.15 -2.84 -11.18
N THR A 174 -24.51 -1.58 -11.39
CA THR A 174 -25.78 -1.25 -12.05
C THR A 174 -25.75 -1.63 -13.52
N GLU A 175 -26.92 -1.94 -14.08
CA GLU A 175 -27.09 -2.17 -15.53
C GLU A 175 -26.54 -1.02 -16.37
N ALA A 176 -26.82 0.23 -15.98
CA ALA A 176 -26.37 1.42 -16.70
C ALA A 176 -24.83 1.51 -16.75
N PHE A 177 -24.16 1.21 -15.63
CA PHE A 177 -22.70 1.16 -15.58
C PHE A 177 -22.14 0.09 -16.53
N VAL A 178 -22.72 -1.11 -16.53
CA VAL A 178 -22.26 -2.19 -17.43
C VAL A 178 -22.42 -1.79 -18.89
N ILE A 179 -23.56 -1.20 -19.28
CA ILE A 179 -23.79 -0.70 -20.65
C ILE A 179 -22.75 0.35 -21.03
N GLU A 180 -22.49 1.32 -20.13
CA GLU A 180 -21.49 2.36 -20.36
C GLU A 180 -20.11 1.77 -20.60
N ARG A 181 -19.66 0.84 -19.75
CA ARG A 181 -18.35 0.20 -19.89
C ARG A 181 -18.24 -0.61 -21.17
N LEU A 182 -19.27 -1.38 -21.52
CA LEU A 182 -19.32 -2.14 -22.78
C LEU A 182 -19.27 -1.23 -24.02
N GLY A 183 -19.80 0.00 -23.93
CA GLY A 183 -19.71 0.99 -25.01
C GLY A 183 -18.28 1.40 -25.37
N ASN A 184 -17.30 1.12 -24.51
CA ASN A 184 -15.88 1.40 -24.77
C ASN A 184 -15.12 0.21 -25.38
N VAL A 185 -15.77 -0.94 -25.61
CA VAL A 185 -15.16 -2.12 -26.21
C VAL A 185 -15.37 -2.11 -27.72
N GLU A 186 -14.28 -1.95 -28.49
CA GLU A 186 -14.32 -1.73 -29.95
C GLU A 186 -15.11 -2.80 -30.73
N ASP A 187 -14.99 -4.06 -30.30
CA ASP A 187 -15.63 -5.20 -30.99
C ASP A 187 -17.13 -5.34 -30.70
N ILE A 188 -17.69 -4.54 -29.79
CA ILE A 188 -19.13 -4.52 -29.46
C ILE A 188 -19.88 -3.58 -30.40
N VAL A 189 -20.91 -4.11 -31.07
CA VAL A 189 -21.71 -3.35 -32.04
C VAL A 189 -23.03 -2.87 -31.45
N ASP A 190 -23.88 -3.80 -31.00
CA ASP A 190 -25.17 -3.53 -30.38
C ASP A 190 -25.20 -4.06 -28.95
N ILE A 191 -25.87 -3.33 -28.04
CA ILE A 191 -26.05 -3.68 -26.63
C ILE A 191 -27.55 -3.64 -26.31
N SER A 192 -28.05 -4.60 -25.55
CA SER A 192 -29.44 -4.61 -25.08
C SER A 192 -29.55 -5.24 -23.70
N ALA A 193 -30.18 -4.52 -22.78
CA ALA A 193 -30.48 -5.02 -21.44
C ALA A 193 -31.82 -5.75 -21.39
N VAL A 194 -31.84 -6.78 -20.54
CA VAL A 194 -33.01 -7.60 -20.26
C VAL A 194 -33.94 -6.89 -19.27
N THR A 195 -35.23 -7.04 -19.51
CA THR A 195 -36.34 -6.58 -18.68
C THR A 195 -37.21 -7.79 -18.31
N GLU A 196 -38.09 -7.66 -17.33
CA GLU A 196 -38.98 -8.77 -16.93
C GLU A 196 -39.86 -9.28 -18.09
N ASP A 197 -40.20 -8.41 -19.04
CA ASP A 197 -41.07 -8.75 -20.18
C ASP A 197 -40.35 -9.55 -21.29
N ASN A 198 -39.02 -9.44 -21.40
CA ASN A 198 -38.23 -10.03 -22.48
C ASN A 198 -37.10 -10.95 -21.98
N ASP A 199 -37.16 -11.34 -20.71
CA ASP A 199 -36.18 -12.21 -20.07
C ASP A 199 -36.25 -13.65 -20.61
N PRO A 200 -35.21 -14.12 -21.33
CA PRO A 200 -35.19 -15.45 -21.92
C PRO A 200 -35.16 -16.57 -20.87
N ASN A 201 -34.60 -16.33 -19.68
CA ASN A 201 -34.51 -17.34 -18.61
C ASN A 201 -35.55 -17.13 -17.50
N GLY A 202 -36.18 -15.95 -17.46
CA GLY A 202 -37.17 -15.58 -16.45
C GLY A 202 -36.61 -15.56 -15.03
N HIS A 203 -35.33 -15.21 -14.85
CA HIS A 203 -34.64 -15.17 -13.57
C HIS A 203 -34.27 -13.75 -13.10
N LEU A 204 -34.51 -12.71 -13.91
CA LEU A 204 -34.25 -11.32 -13.56
C LEU A 204 -34.93 -10.95 -12.23
N GLY A 205 -34.15 -10.43 -11.27
CA GLY A 205 -34.64 -9.94 -9.99
C GLY A 205 -35.18 -11.01 -9.02
N LYS A 206 -35.07 -12.30 -9.37
CA LYS A 206 -35.52 -13.41 -8.50
C LYS A 206 -34.40 -13.83 -7.53
N ALA A 207 -34.77 -14.47 -6.42
CA ALA A 207 -33.81 -15.01 -5.47
C ALA A 207 -32.87 -16.02 -6.14
N GLY A 208 -31.55 -15.81 -6.02
CA GLY A 208 -30.50 -16.58 -6.71
C GLY A 208 -30.41 -16.33 -8.22
N GLY A 209 -31.19 -15.39 -8.75
CA GLY A 209 -31.13 -14.94 -10.14
C GLY A 209 -30.22 -13.72 -10.31
N TYR A 210 -30.03 -13.30 -11.55
CA TYR A 210 -29.28 -12.07 -11.85
C TYR A 210 -30.09 -10.83 -11.52
N THR A 211 -29.40 -9.79 -11.06
CA THR A 211 -29.92 -8.44 -10.82
C THR A 211 -29.99 -7.64 -12.11
N ALA A 212 -29.13 -7.96 -13.09
CA ALA A 212 -29.17 -7.43 -14.45
C ALA A 212 -28.61 -8.47 -15.44
N GLN A 213 -29.11 -8.46 -16.68
CA GLN A 213 -28.50 -9.20 -17.78
C GLN A 213 -28.43 -8.32 -19.02
N ILE A 214 -27.23 -8.22 -19.59
CA ILE A 214 -26.95 -7.37 -20.76
C ILE A 214 -26.40 -8.26 -21.85
N TYR A 215 -27.08 -8.32 -22.99
CA TYR A 215 -26.61 -8.99 -24.19
C TYR A 215 -25.92 -7.99 -25.13
N PHE A 216 -24.91 -8.46 -25.86
CA PHE A 216 -24.22 -7.66 -26.85
C PHE A 216 -23.77 -8.49 -28.05
N SER A 217 -23.68 -7.84 -29.21
CA SER A 217 -23.20 -8.47 -30.44
C SER A 217 -21.74 -8.14 -30.72
N ASN A 218 -20.99 -9.11 -31.23
CA ASN A 218 -19.59 -8.93 -31.63
C ASN A 218 -19.46 -8.75 -33.16
N VAL A 219 -18.61 -7.82 -33.60
CA VAL A 219 -18.36 -7.50 -35.01
C VAL A 219 -17.84 -8.69 -35.85
N ASN A 220 -17.14 -9.63 -35.20
CA ASN A 220 -16.54 -10.79 -35.86
C ASN A 220 -17.54 -11.94 -36.12
N ILE A 221 -18.80 -11.78 -35.69
CA ILE A 221 -19.86 -12.78 -35.90
C ILE A 221 -20.76 -12.35 -37.06
N ASN A 222 -21.02 -13.26 -38.00
CA ASN A 222 -22.01 -13.03 -39.05
C ASN A 222 -23.43 -13.03 -38.48
N GLN A 223 -23.90 -11.83 -38.11
CA GLN A 223 -25.22 -11.59 -37.51
C GLN A 223 -26.41 -12.08 -38.34
N GLY A 224 -26.26 -12.27 -39.66
CA GLY A 224 -27.31 -12.83 -40.51
C GLY A 224 -27.45 -14.36 -40.40
N SER A 225 -26.49 -15.02 -39.75
CA SER A 225 -26.48 -16.48 -39.52
C SER A 225 -26.96 -16.88 -38.12
N VAL A 226 -27.18 -15.90 -37.24
CA VAL A 226 -27.67 -16.11 -35.88
C VAL A 226 -29.19 -15.95 -35.86
N SER A 227 -29.88 -16.97 -35.36
CA SER A 227 -31.35 -16.97 -35.22
C SER A 227 -31.80 -15.92 -34.21
N GLY A 228 -32.83 -15.15 -34.55
CA GLY A 228 -33.37 -14.08 -33.72
C GLY A 228 -33.33 -12.72 -34.43
N SER A 229 -34.27 -11.84 -34.08
CA SER A 229 -34.42 -10.52 -34.69
C SER A 229 -33.82 -9.39 -33.84
N THR A 230 -33.68 -9.60 -32.53
CA THR A 230 -33.07 -8.66 -31.59
C THR A 230 -31.81 -9.26 -30.97
N VAL A 231 -30.97 -8.43 -30.35
CA VAL A 231 -29.76 -8.89 -29.62
C VAL A 231 -30.14 -9.89 -28.52
N ILE A 232 -31.23 -9.64 -27.79
CA ILE A 232 -31.72 -10.52 -26.73
C ILE A 232 -32.23 -11.85 -27.30
N GLU A 233 -33.00 -11.83 -28.39
CA GLU A 233 -33.49 -13.06 -29.04
C GLU A 233 -32.35 -13.93 -29.60
N LYS A 234 -31.28 -13.28 -30.07
CA LYS A 234 -30.07 -13.97 -30.53
C LYS A 234 -29.24 -14.51 -29.36
N GLY A 235 -29.36 -13.93 -28.17
CA GLY A 235 -28.67 -14.36 -26.98
C GLY A 235 -27.14 -14.31 -27.11
N THR A 236 -26.44 -15.21 -26.44
CA THR A 236 -24.97 -15.27 -26.46
C THR A 236 -24.38 -15.62 -27.82
N ASP A 237 -25.17 -16.20 -28.72
CA ASP A 237 -24.73 -16.58 -30.07
C ASP A 237 -24.34 -15.39 -30.95
N CYS A 238 -24.81 -14.18 -30.64
CA CYS A 238 -24.47 -12.98 -31.41
C CYS A 238 -23.21 -12.25 -30.95
N GLY A 239 -22.66 -12.60 -29.78
CA GLY A 239 -21.47 -11.95 -29.23
C GLY A 239 -21.19 -12.41 -27.81
N GLY A 240 -22.14 -12.19 -26.90
CA GLY A 240 -22.00 -12.57 -25.51
C GLY A 240 -23.05 -11.94 -24.61
N SER A 241 -22.85 -12.08 -23.31
CA SER A 241 -23.66 -11.41 -22.29
C SER A 241 -22.88 -11.20 -21.00
N ILE A 242 -23.30 -10.21 -20.21
CA ILE A 242 -22.94 -10.11 -18.80
C ILE A 242 -24.19 -10.37 -17.96
N GLU A 243 -24.10 -11.33 -17.05
CA GLU A 243 -25.07 -11.58 -15.98
C GLU A 243 -24.50 -11.00 -14.67
N VAL A 244 -25.19 -10.04 -14.05
CA VAL A 244 -24.78 -9.44 -12.77
C VAL A 244 -25.55 -10.10 -11.64
N TYR A 245 -24.88 -10.45 -10.56
CA TYR A 245 -25.48 -11.12 -9.41
C TYR A 245 -25.36 -10.29 -8.13
N SER A 246 -26.24 -10.60 -7.16
CA SER A 246 -26.14 -10.03 -5.81
C SER A 246 -24.94 -10.57 -5.01
N SER A 247 -24.37 -11.70 -5.41
CA SER A 247 -23.25 -12.34 -4.73
C SER A 247 -22.38 -13.14 -5.70
N VAL A 248 -21.11 -13.35 -5.31
CA VAL A 248 -20.18 -14.23 -6.04
C VAL A 248 -20.65 -15.68 -6.02
N GLU A 249 -21.34 -16.12 -4.96
CA GLU A 249 -21.88 -17.49 -4.83
C GLU A 249 -22.96 -17.77 -5.88
N ASP A 250 -23.87 -16.81 -6.12
CA ASP A 250 -24.90 -16.94 -7.15
C ASP A 250 -24.28 -16.95 -8.55
N ALA A 251 -23.30 -16.07 -8.81
CA ALA A 251 -22.55 -16.06 -10.07
C ALA A 251 -21.81 -17.38 -10.31
N THR A 252 -21.18 -17.94 -9.27
CA THR A 252 -20.48 -19.24 -9.31
C THR A 252 -21.44 -20.39 -9.57
N THR A 253 -22.61 -20.38 -8.93
CA THR A 253 -23.65 -21.38 -9.16
C THR A 253 -24.09 -21.38 -10.63
N ARG A 254 -24.22 -20.19 -11.24
CA ARG A 254 -24.54 -20.07 -12.66
C ARG A 254 -23.41 -20.55 -13.55
N GLU A 255 -22.18 -20.14 -13.30
CA GLU A 255 -21.00 -20.56 -14.06
C GLU A 255 -20.88 -22.09 -14.05
N THR A 256 -21.00 -22.72 -12.88
CA THR A 256 -20.91 -24.19 -12.75
C THR A 256 -22.02 -24.90 -13.52
N TYR A 257 -23.22 -24.32 -13.58
CA TYR A 257 -24.29 -24.82 -14.43
C TYR A 257 -23.92 -24.74 -15.91
N LEU A 258 -23.34 -23.63 -16.38
CA LEU A 258 -22.90 -23.47 -17.77
C LEU A 258 -21.77 -24.44 -18.13
N ALA A 259 -20.78 -24.58 -17.24
CA ALA A 259 -19.64 -25.48 -17.41
C ALA A 259 -20.05 -26.95 -17.65
N ALA A 260 -21.21 -27.38 -17.15
CA ALA A 260 -21.74 -28.72 -17.39
C ALA A 260 -22.07 -29.01 -18.86
N PHE A 261 -22.15 -27.98 -19.72
CA PHE A 261 -22.43 -28.10 -21.15
C PHE A 261 -21.17 -27.96 -22.03
N ASP A 262 -20.02 -27.65 -21.43
CA ASP A 262 -18.78 -27.41 -22.17
C ASP A 262 -18.33 -28.63 -22.98
N GLY A 263 -17.82 -28.38 -24.19
CA GLY A 263 -17.42 -29.42 -25.15
C GLY A 263 -18.57 -30.20 -25.80
N GLY A 264 -19.82 -29.89 -25.44
CA GLY A 264 -21.02 -30.45 -26.06
C GLY A 264 -21.62 -29.57 -27.16
N ILE A 265 -22.69 -30.05 -27.78
CA ILE A 265 -23.47 -29.29 -28.78
C ILE A 265 -24.26 -28.11 -28.19
N PHE A 266 -24.22 -27.95 -26.86
CA PHE A 266 -24.92 -26.92 -26.10
C PHE A 266 -23.96 -25.94 -25.42
N ALA A 267 -22.66 -26.00 -25.73
CA ALA A 267 -21.68 -25.07 -25.18
C ALA A 267 -22.00 -23.63 -25.61
N SER A 268 -21.98 -22.68 -24.68
CA SER A 268 -22.33 -21.28 -24.98
C SER A 268 -21.14 -20.37 -25.28
N GLY A 269 -19.92 -20.93 -25.34
CA GLY A 269 -18.64 -20.23 -25.49
C GLY A 269 -17.96 -20.01 -24.13
N SER A 270 -17.07 -19.03 -24.01
CA SER A 270 -16.36 -18.78 -22.74
C SER A 270 -17.31 -18.22 -21.68
N HIS A 271 -16.99 -18.48 -20.42
CA HIS A 271 -17.68 -17.94 -19.27
C HIS A 271 -16.66 -17.75 -18.14
N THR A 272 -16.64 -16.54 -17.56
CA THR A 272 -15.66 -16.14 -16.54
C THR A 272 -16.31 -15.24 -15.51
N ILE A 273 -16.01 -15.47 -14.23
CA ILE A 273 -16.49 -14.66 -13.12
C ILE A 273 -15.48 -13.57 -12.80
N VAL A 274 -15.95 -12.34 -12.68
CA VAL A 274 -15.19 -11.17 -12.26
C VAL A 274 -16.02 -10.41 -11.23
N GLY A 275 -15.63 -10.49 -9.96
CA GLY A 275 -16.49 -10.07 -8.85
C GLY A 275 -17.81 -10.85 -8.86
N THR A 276 -18.91 -10.12 -8.96
CA THR A 276 -20.27 -10.70 -9.08
C THR A 276 -20.78 -10.78 -10.52
N CYS A 277 -19.97 -10.38 -11.49
CA CYS A 277 -20.32 -10.41 -12.90
C CYS A 277 -19.88 -11.73 -13.51
N LEU A 278 -20.80 -12.42 -14.19
CA LEU A 278 -20.50 -13.53 -15.07
C LEU A 278 -20.45 -13.01 -16.51
N ILE A 279 -19.25 -12.96 -17.07
CA ILE A 279 -18.99 -12.54 -18.45
C ILE A 279 -19.05 -13.79 -19.32
N ARG A 280 -19.81 -13.74 -20.41
CA ARG A 280 -19.96 -14.83 -21.37
C ARG A 280 -19.61 -14.34 -22.77
N THR A 281 -18.85 -15.12 -23.53
CA THR A 281 -18.56 -14.85 -24.96
C THR A 281 -19.08 -15.97 -25.84
N SER A 282 -19.38 -15.67 -27.10
CA SER A 282 -19.99 -16.60 -28.05
C SER A 282 -19.08 -17.77 -28.44
N ASP A 283 -19.68 -18.97 -28.54
CA ASP A 283 -19.05 -20.17 -29.11
C ASP A 283 -18.71 -20.03 -30.61
N LYS A 284 -19.28 -19.04 -31.29
CA LYS A 284 -19.01 -18.75 -32.71
C LYS A 284 -17.69 -18.03 -32.93
N LEU A 285 -17.12 -17.44 -31.88
CA LEU A 285 -15.77 -16.89 -31.89
C LEU A 285 -14.76 -18.01 -31.74
N THR A 286 -13.61 -17.88 -32.40
CA THR A 286 -12.48 -18.78 -32.14
C THR A 286 -11.99 -18.62 -30.70
N ALA A 287 -11.32 -19.63 -30.14
CA ALA A 287 -10.80 -19.58 -28.77
C ALA A 287 -9.88 -18.36 -28.52
N SER A 288 -9.06 -17.97 -29.50
CA SER A 288 -8.22 -16.77 -29.42
C SER A 288 -9.06 -15.48 -29.36
N GLN A 289 -10.10 -15.38 -30.20
CA GLN A 289 -11.02 -14.24 -30.18
C GLN A 289 -11.81 -14.15 -28.87
N GLN A 290 -12.27 -15.28 -28.32
CA GLN A 290 -12.95 -15.31 -27.02
C GLN A 290 -12.04 -14.76 -25.93
N LYS A 291 -10.77 -15.21 -25.89
CA LYS A 291 -9.79 -14.75 -24.90
C LYS A 291 -9.49 -13.25 -25.01
N GLU A 292 -9.25 -12.77 -26.23
CA GLU A 292 -8.97 -11.33 -26.46
C GLU A 292 -10.18 -10.47 -26.11
N PHE A 293 -11.38 -10.91 -26.51
CA PHE A 293 -12.61 -10.18 -26.26
C PHE A 293 -13.00 -10.17 -24.78
N GLU A 294 -12.87 -11.30 -24.10
CA GLU A 294 -13.08 -11.40 -22.65
C GLU A 294 -12.12 -10.47 -21.90
N ALA A 295 -10.83 -10.46 -22.24
CA ALA A 295 -9.86 -9.56 -21.63
C ALA A 295 -10.24 -8.08 -21.82
N ALA A 296 -10.67 -7.69 -23.03
CA ALA A 296 -11.11 -6.32 -23.31
C ALA A 296 -12.35 -5.92 -22.50
N ILE A 297 -13.31 -6.83 -22.32
CA ILE A 297 -14.49 -6.59 -21.47
C ILE A 297 -14.09 -6.44 -20.00
N ILE A 298 -13.22 -7.33 -19.49
CA ILE A 298 -12.74 -7.26 -18.11
C ILE A 298 -12.01 -5.93 -17.85
N GLU A 299 -11.13 -5.52 -18.78
CA GLU A 299 -10.43 -4.24 -18.71
C GLU A 299 -11.42 -3.07 -18.67
N ALA A 300 -12.43 -3.06 -19.54
CA ALA A 300 -13.43 -2.00 -19.56
C ALA A 300 -14.25 -1.91 -18.26
N LEU A 301 -14.65 -3.06 -17.69
CA LEU A 301 -15.41 -3.13 -16.43
C LEU A 301 -14.58 -2.72 -15.21
N THR A 302 -13.28 -2.98 -15.23
CA THR A 302 -12.39 -2.78 -14.06
C THR A 302 -11.49 -1.55 -14.18
N ALA A 303 -11.61 -0.76 -15.25
CA ALA A 303 -10.84 0.47 -15.42
C ALA A 303 -11.25 1.55 -14.39
N LEU A 304 -10.28 1.98 -13.59
CA LEU A 304 -10.42 3.12 -12.67
C LEU A 304 -10.38 4.45 -13.46
N GLU A 305 -11.14 5.44 -13.01
CA GLU A 305 -11.17 6.81 -13.58
C GLU A 305 -10.05 7.72 -13.08
#